data_AF-A0A537PDZ2-F1
#
_entry.id   AF-A0A537PDZ2-F1
#
_cell.length_a   1.000
_cell.length_b   1.000
_cell.length_c   1.000
_cell.angle_alpha   90.00
_cell.angle_beta   90.00
_cell.angle_gamma   90.00
#
_symmetry.space_group_name_H-M   'P 1'
#
loop_
_entity.id
_entity.type
_entity.pdbx_description
1 polymer ?
#
loop_
_entity_poly.entity_id
_entity_poly.type
_entity_poly.pdbx_seq_one_letter_code
_entity_poly.pdbx_strand_id
1 'polypeptide(L)'
;MSAIIFAGPTIRKPDIIRLCDATILPPAAMGDIYRAARQRPRAIGIIDGDFEGAPSVWHKEILWAMAEGIEVFGASSMGALRAAELANFGMCGIGEIFAAYVAGRLEDDDEVAVEHGPAEMNYITLSEPLVNIRATIDRAIATSAAN
;
A
#
# COMPACT_ATOMS: atom_id res chain seq x y z
N MET A 1 1.44 -0.96 22.67
CA MET A 1 1.62 0.16 21.73
C MET A 1 1.20 -0.35 20.37
N SER A 2 0.08 0.13 19.82
CA SER A 2 -0.51 -0.44 18.60
C SER A 2 0.02 0.25 17.34
N ALA A 3 0.22 -0.56 16.29
CA ALA A 3 0.36 -0.07 14.92
C ALA A 3 -1.04 0.04 14.28
N ILE A 4 -1.17 0.94 13.31
CA ILE A 4 -2.36 1.06 12.47
C ILE A 4 -1.98 0.65 11.05
N ILE A 5 -2.75 -0.23 10.42
CA ILE A 5 -2.48 -0.73 9.06
C ILE A 5 -3.70 -0.48 8.18
N PHE A 6 -3.47 0.15 7.02
CA PHE A 6 -4.47 0.38 5.97
C PHE A 6 -4.37 -0.71 4.90
N ALA A 7 -5.40 -1.54 4.78
CA ALA A 7 -5.41 -2.70 3.89
C ALA A 7 -6.83 -3.10 3.47
N GLY A 8 -6.94 -3.80 2.34
CA GLY A 8 -8.18 -4.34 1.81
C GLY A 8 -7.93 -5.37 0.70
N PRO A 9 -7.84 -4.95 -0.57
CA PRO A 9 -7.76 -5.85 -1.72
C PRO A 9 -6.45 -6.67 -1.77
N THR A 10 -5.30 -6.11 -1.37
CA THR A 10 -4.03 -6.84 -1.40
C THR A 10 -3.99 -7.94 -0.34
N ILE A 11 -4.45 -7.64 0.88
CA ILE A 11 -4.45 -8.58 2.00
C ILE A 11 -5.62 -8.31 2.93
N ARG A 12 -6.35 -9.39 3.26
CA ARG A 12 -7.56 -9.29 4.06
C ARG A 12 -7.23 -9.15 5.54
N LYS A 13 -8.06 -8.40 6.24
CA LYS A 13 -7.98 -8.18 7.70
C LYS A 13 -7.74 -9.45 8.54
N PRO A 14 -8.43 -10.60 8.32
CA PRO A 14 -8.18 -11.81 9.10
C PRO A 14 -6.77 -12.37 8.94
N ASP A 15 -6.16 -12.18 7.76
CA ASP A 15 -4.82 -12.67 7.45
C ASP A 15 -3.76 -11.81 8.17
N ILE A 16 -3.98 -10.50 8.28
CA ILE A 16 -3.10 -9.57 9.02
C ILE A 16 -3.15 -9.82 10.53
N ILE A 17 -4.36 -9.99 11.10
CA ILE A 17 -4.55 -10.21 12.55
C ILE A 17 -3.85 -11.49 13.03
N ARG A 18 -3.68 -12.48 12.15
CA ARG A 18 -2.92 -13.71 12.44
C ARG A 18 -1.41 -13.47 12.55
N LEU A 19 -0.90 -12.42 11.92
CA LEU A 19 0.53 -12.11 11.86
C LEU A 19 0.95 -11.15 12.98
N CYS A 20 0.10 -10.20 13.35
CA CYS A 20 0.42 -9.19 14.36
C CYS A 20 -0.82 -8.59 15.01
N ASP A 21 -0.64 -8.07 16.23
CA ASP A 21 -1.65 -7.26 16.92
C ASP A 21 -1.58 -5.80 16.42
N ALA A 22 -2.49 -5.45 15.51
CA ALA A 22 -2.58 -4.13 14.92
C ALA A 22 -4.03 -3.72 14.67
N THR A 23 -4.29 -2.41 14.68
CA THR A 23 -5.58 -1.87 14.27
C THR A 23 -5.64 -1.83 12.75
N ILE A 24 -6.50 -2.65 12.15
CA ILE A 24 -6.67 -2.72 10.71
C ILE A 24 -7.82 -1.81 10.28
N LEU A 25 -7.50 -0.83 9.44
CA LEU A 25 -8.40 0.11 8.80
C LEU A 25 -8.58 -0.25 7.31
N PRO A 26 -9.64 0.27 6.65
CA PRO A 26 -9.82 0.21 5.19
C PRO A 26 -8.59 0.64 4.38
N PRO A 27 -8.57 0.45 3.05
CA PRO A 27 -7.62 1.14 2.17
C PRO A 27 -7.58 2.65 2.47
N ALA A 28 -6.38 3.23 2.49
CA ALA A 28 -6.20 4.63 2.87
C ALA A 28 -6.78 5.59 1.83
N ALA A 29 -7.64 6.51 2.27
CA ALA A 29 -8.11 7.64 1.49
C ALA A 29 -7.58 8.97 2.06
N MET A 30 -7.82 10.06 1.33
CA MET A 30 -7.50 11.41 1.78
C MET A 30 -8.14 11.72 3.15
N GLY A 31 -7.32 12.17 4.10
CA GLY A 31 -7.73 12.49 5.47
C GLY A 31 -7.48 11.36 6.47
N ASP A 32 -7.29 10.12 6.01
CA ASP A 32 -7.23 8.97 6.90
C ASP A 32 -5.90 8.85 7.65
N ILE A 33 -4.79 9.15 6.98
CA ILE A 33 -3.47 9.14 7.62
C ILE A 33 -3.42 10.22 8.69
N TYR A 34 -3.96 11.41 8.43
CA TYR A 34 -4.10 12.45 9.43
C TYR A 34 -4.91 11.98 10.65
N ARG A 35 -6.08 11.35 10.43
CA ARG A 35 -6.95 10.83 11.50
C ARG A 35 -6.27 9.72 12.30
N ALA A 36 -5.54 8.83 11.65
CA ALA A 36 -4.77 7.77 12.31
C ALA A 36 -3.62 8.36 13.14
N ALA A 37 -2.86 9.29 12.59
CA ALA A 37 -1.75 9.93 13.28
C ALA A 37 -2.18 10.70 14.53
N ARG A 38 -3.38 11.28 14.56
CA ARG A 38 -3.96 11.91 15.77
C ARG A 38 -4.16 10.95 16.95
N GLN A 39 -4.22 9.64 16.70
CA GLN A 39 -4.29 8.61 17.74
C GLN A 39 -2.90 8.32 18.35
N ARG A 40 -1.84 8.92 17.81
CA ARG A 40 -0.44 8.73 18.20
C ARG A 40 -0.03 7.24 18.25
N PRO A 41 -0.29 6.47 17.17
CA PRO A 41 0.21 5.11 17.09
C PRO A 41 1.74 5.12 17.06
N ARG A 42 2.35 3.98 17.39
CA ARG A 42 3.81 3.85 17.23
C ARG A 42 4.20 3.87 15.74
N ALA A 43 3.38 3.23 14.91
CA ALA A 43 3.63 3.07 13.50
C ALA A 43 2.34 3.06 12.68
N ILE A 44 2.44 3.50 11.43
CA ILE A 44 1.40 3.39 10.41
C ILE A 44 1.93 2.58 9.24
N GLY A 45 1.22 1.52 8.85
CA GLY A 45 1.49 0.76 7.63
C GLY A 45 0.44 1.05 6.56
N ILE A 46 0.89 1.32 5.34
CA ILE A 46 0.03 1.53 4.18
C ILE A 46 0.28 0.39 3.20
N ILE A 47 -0.75 -0.45 2.98
CA ILE A 47 -0.72 -1.51 1.97
C ILE A 47 -1.60 -1.11 0.80
N ASP A 48 -2.83 -0.72 1.07
CA ASP A 48 -3.81 -0.36 0.04
C ASP A 48 -4.28 1.08 0.21
N GLY A 49 -4.65 1.72 -0.90
CA GLY A 49 -5.28 3.03 -0.93
C GLY A 49 -6.47 3.04 -1.89
N ASP A 50 -7.41 3.95 -1.65
CA ASP A 50 -8.58 4.11 -2.51
C ASP A 50 -8.25 5.02 -3.70
N PHE A 51 -8.54 4.53 -4.91
CA PHE A 51 -8.33 5.24 -6.17
C PHE A 51 -9.62 5.82 -6.76
N GLU A 52 -10.79 5.38 -6.29
CA GLU A 52 -12.06 5.59 -7.00
C GLU A 52 -13.19 6.10 -6.11
N GLY A 53 -13.35 5.51 -4.91
CA GLY A 53 -14.39 5.88 -3.95
C GLY A 53 -14.12 7.21 -3.24
N ALA A 54 -12.85 7.63 -3.21
CA ALA A 54 -12.40 8.87 -2.60
C ALA A 54 -11.07 9.33 -3.24
N PRO A 55 -10.69 10.61 -3.08
CA PRO A 55 -9.35 11.06 -3.44
C PRO A 55 -8.30 10.26 -2.70
N SER A 56 -7.27 9.83 -3.41
CA SER A 56 -6.16 9.04 -2.87
C SER A 56 -5.41 9.79 -1.76
N VAL A 57 -4.74 9.01 -0.90
CA VAL A 57 -3.97 9.54 0.22
C VAL A 57 -2.96 10.62 -0.21
N TRP A 58 -2.90 11.72 0.53
CA TRP A 58 -2.01 12.83 0.22
C TRP A 58 -0.63 12.65 0.85
N HIS A 59 0.41 12.95 0.08
CA HIS A 59 1.80 13.00 0.56
C HIS A 59 1.96 13.86 1.82
N LYS A 60 1.25 15.00 1.88
CA LYS A 60 1.33 15.93 3.01
C LYS A 60 0.84 15.31 4.33
N GLU A 61 -0.11 14.39 4.28
CA GLU A 61 -0.59 13.72 5.50
C GLU A 61 0.45 12.75 6.03
N ILE A 62 1.12 12.02 5.13
CA ILE A 62 2.20 11.09 5.47
C ILE A 62 3.40 11.86 6.02
N LEU A 63 3.82 12.93 5.34
CA LEU A 63 4.87 13.83 5.81
C LEU A 63 4.55 14.41 7.19
N TRP A 64 3.30 14.82 7.42
CA TRP A 64 2.88 15.32 8.72
C TRP A 64 2.93 14.24 9.80
N ALA A 65 2.43 13.03 9.53
CA ALA A 65 2.53 11.92 10.48
C ALA A 65 3.98 11.61 10.88
N MET A 66 4.90 11.59 9.90
CA MET A 66 6.33 11.40 10.17
C MET A 66 6.93 12.57 10.97
N ALA A 67 6.52 13.81 10.70
CA ALA A 67 6.96 14.98 11.47
C ALA A 67 6.50 14.93 12.94
N GLU A 68 5.38 14.26 13.24
CA GLU A 68 4.91 13.98 14.60
C GLU A 68 5.68 12.82 15.28
N GLY A 69 6.71 12.27 14.63
CA GLY A 69 7.55 11.20 15.15
C GLY A 69 6.96 9.79 14.99
N ILE A 70 5.96 9.61 14.12
CA ILE A 70 5.35 8.32 13.83
C ILE A 70 6.12 7.64 12.70
N GLU A 71 6.49 6.37 12.90
CA GLU A 71 7.12 5.57 11.85
C GLU A 71 6.07 5.21 10.78
N VAL A 72 6.31 5.54 9.51
CA VAL A 72 5.38 5.22 8.42
C VAL A 72 6.02 4.27 7.42
N PHE A 73 5.31 3.18 7.11
CA PHE A 73 5.75 2.11 6.23
C PHE A 73 4.82 1.95 5.02
N GLY A 74 5.35 1.57 3.85
CA GLY A 74 4.56 1.25 2.67
C GLY A 74 5.13 0.07 1.87
N ALA A 75 4.29 -0.81 1.31
CA ALA A 75 4.76 -2.09 0.76
C ALA A 75 4.16 -2.55 -0.58
N SER A 76 2.85 -2.43 -0.76
CA SER A 76 2.12 -2.87 -1.97
C SER A 76 1.21 -1.75 -2.46
N SER A 77 0.56 -1.95 -3.61
CA SER A 77 -0.41 -1.03 -4.19
C SER A 77 0.03 0.45 -4.05
N MET A 78 -0.86 1.32 -3.60
CA MET A 78 -0.58 2.73 -3.31
C MET A 78 0.46 2.93 -2.20
N GLY A 79 0.58 1.99 -1.26
CA GLY A 79 1.57 2.06 -0.20
C GLY A 79 3.01 2.01 -0.73
N ALA A 80 3.29 1.16 -1.71
CA ALA A 80 4.59 1.04 -2.36
C ALA A 80 4.96 2.34 -3.10
N LEU A 81 4.01 2.86 -3.89
CA LEU A 81 4.16 4.11 -4.62
C LEU A 81 4.45 5.28 -3.69
N ARG A 82 3.61 5.48 -2.66
CA ARG A 82 3.80 6.56 -1.68
C ARG A 82 5.11 6.43 -0.91
N ALA A 83 5.52 5.20 -0.58
CA ALA A 83 6.83 4.97 0.03
C ALA A 83 7.98 5.39 -0.90
N ALA A 84 7.90 5.08 -2.20
CA ALA A 84 8.94 5.46 -3.15
C ALA A 84 9.05 6.98 -3.31
N GLU A 85 7.92 7.66 -3.46
CA GLU A 85 7.86 9.13 -3.57
C GLU A 85 8.36 9.83 -2.30
N LEU A 86 8.17 9.22 -1.14
CA LEU A 86 8.51 9.79 0.17
C LEU A 86 9.77 9.19 0.82
N ALA A 87 10.50 8.32 0.12
CA ALA A 87 11.69 7.66 0.66
C ALA A 87 12.75 8.67 1.11
N ASN A 88 12.98 9.72 0.32
CA ASN A 88 13.93 10.79 0.64
C ASN A 88 13.49 11.67 1.83
N PHE A 89 12.26 11.51 2.30
CA PHE A 89 11.70 12.22 3.46
C PHE A 89 11.56 11.31 4.69
N GLY A 90 11.96 10.05 4.61
CA GLY A 90 12.01 9.11 5.75
C GLY A 90 10.89 8.07 5.79
N MET A 91 10.01 8.00 4.79
CA MET A 91 9.02 6.91 4.73
C MET A 91 9.73 5.58 4.40
N CYS A 92 9.40 4.53 5.14
CA CYS A 92 10.05 3.22 5.00
C CYS A 92 9.32 2.36 3.95
N GLY A 93 9.91 2.20 2.78
CA GLY A 93 9.41 1.28 1.75
C GLY A 93 9.86 -0.16 1.95
N ILE A 94 8.98 -1.10 1.59
CA ILE A 94 9.20 -2.55 1.75
C ILE A 94 8.86 -3.28 0.44
N GLY A 95 9.70 -4.22 0.04
CA GLY A 95 9.39 -5.16 -1.03
C GLY A 95 9.75 -4.68 -2.44
N GLU A 96 9.45 -5.54 -3.41
CA GLU A 96 9.94 -5.43 -4.78
C GLU A 96 9.28 -4.30 -5.57
N ILE A 97 7.99 -4.04 -5.34
CA ILE A 97 7.25 -2.96 -6.02
C ILE A 97 7.83 -1.60 -5.62
N PHE A 98 8.02 -1.36 -4.32
CA PHE A 98 8.72 -0.16 -3.83
C PHE A 98 10.11 -0.02 -4.45
N ALA A 99 10.92 -1.09 -4.40
CA ALA A 99 12.27 -1.07 -4.95
C ALA A 99 12.28 -0.82 -6.47
N ALA A 100 11.25 -1.25 -7.19
CA ALA A 100 11.11 -1.01 -8.62
C ALA A 100 10.76 0.46 -8.93
N TYR A 101 9.88 1.10 -8.14
CA TYR A 101 9.63 2.54 -8.25
C TYR A 101 10.87 3.38 -7.93
N VAL A 102 11.57 3.08 -6.83
CA VAL A 102 12.81 3.81 -6.46
C VAL A 102 13.88 3.69 -7.55
N ALA A 103 13.92 2.56 -8.24
CA ALA A 103 14.85 2.32 -9.35
C ALA A 103 14.36 2.88 -10.69
N GLY A 104 13.18 3.51 -10.77
CA GLY A 104 12.59 4.00 -12.02
C GLY A 104 12.20 2.90 -13.01
N ARG A 105 11.99 1.66 -12.55
CA ARG A 105 11.46 0.58 -13.39
C ARG A 105 9.94 0.62 -13.50
N LEU A 106 9.28 1.20 -12.50
CA LEU A 106 7.87 1.55 -12.49
C LEU A 106 7.81 3.07 -12.33
N GLU A 107 6.95 3.73 -13.09
CA GLU A 107 6.86 5.21 -13.08
C GLU A 107 5.43 5.72 -12.99
N ASP A 108 4.44 4.92 -13.41
CA ASP A 108 3.04 5.33 -13.51
C ASP A 108 2.18 4.66 -12.43
N ASP A 109 1.01 5.23 -12.17
CA ASP A 109 0.07 4.80 -11.13
C ASP A 109 -0.66 3.51 -11.52
N ASP A 110 -0.83 3.27 -12.82
CA ASP A 110 -1.47 2.05 -13.37
C ASP A 110 -0.69 0.77 -13.05
N GLU A 111 0.58 0.88 -12.70
CA GLU A 111 1.40 -0.23 -12.22
C GLU A 111 0.84 -0.83 -10.94
N VAL A 112 0.17 -0.05 -10.10
CA VAL A 112 -0.31 -0.48 -8.78
C VAL A 112 -1.78 -0.19 -8.50
N ALA A 113 -2.45 0.55 -9.39
CA ALA A 113 -3.86 0.87 -9.29
C ALA A 113 -4.72 -0.39 -9.47
N VAL A 114 -5.65 -0.58 -8.54
CA VAL A 114 -6.61 -1.69 -8.57
C VAL A 114 -7.99 -1.13 -8.27
N GLU A 115 -8.92 -1.40 -9.19
CA GLU A 115 -10.34 -1.18 -8.96
C GLU A 115 -10.82 -2.28 -8.01
N HIS A 116 -11.55 -1.90 -6.97
CA HIS A 116 -12.04 -2.86 -5.99
C HIS A 116 -13.49 -2.56 -5.61
N GLY A 117 -14.23 -3.62 -5.26
CA GLY A 117 -15.57 -3.51 -4.72
C GLY A 117 -15.58 -2.79 -3.36
N PRO A 118 -16.78 -2.49 -2.84
CA PRO A 118 -16.91 -1.79 -1.58
C PRO A 118 -16.60 -2.71 -0.38
N ALA A 119 -16.54 -2.13 0.81
CA ALA A 119 -16.19 -2.84 2.05
C ALA A 119 -17.11 -4.03 2.35
N GLU A 120 -18.40 -3.93 1.99
CA GLU A 120 -19.41 -4.99 2.19
C GLU A 120 -19.10 -6.24 1.37
N MET A 121 -18.33 -6.10 0.29
CA MET A 121 -17.83 -7.20 -0.54
C MET A 121 -16.38 -7.56 -0.23
N ASN A 122 -15.84 -7.07 0.89
CA ASN A 122 -14.46 -7.26 1.32
C ASN A 122 -13.41 -6.78 0.30
N TYR A 123 -13.68 -5.69 -0.40
CA TYR A 123 -12.75 -5.11 -1.39
C TYR A 123 -12.32 -6.10 -2.47
N ILE A 124 -13.26 -6.89 -2.99
CA ILE A 124 -13.00 -7.80 -4.11
C ILE A 124 -12.33 -7.03 -5.27
N THR A 125 -11.22 -7.53 -5.79
CA THR A 125 -10.52 -6.92 -6.93
C THR A 125 -11.36 -7.04 -8.19
N LEU A 126 -11.59 -5.92 -8.87
CA LEU A 126 -12.36 -5.82 -10.11
C LEU A 126 -11.46 -5.61 -11.33
N SER A 127 -10.21 -5.20 -11.12
CA SER A 127 -9.16 -5.10 -12.14
C SER A 127 -7.84 -5.72 -11.66
N GLU A 128 -6.89 -5.85 -12.59
CA GLU A 128 -5.56 -6.40 -12.34
C GLU A 128 -4.49 -5.31 -12.53
N PRO A 129 -3.58 -5.08 -11.57
CA PRO A 129 -2.53 -4.08 -11.71
C PRO A 129 -1.43 -4.57 -12.66
N LEU A 130 -0.76 -3.66 -13.38
CA LEU A 130 0.23 -4.09 -14.39
C LEU A 130 1.41 -4.87 -13.78
N VAL A 131 1.81 -4.58 -12.54
CA VAL A 131 2.86 -5.36 -11.85
C VAL A 131 2.51 -6.84 -11.73
N ASN A 132 1.24 -7.19 -11.53
CA ASN A 132 0.80 -8.59 -11.47
C ASN A 132 0.84 -9.24 -12.85
N ILE A 133 0.45 -8.49 -13.90
CA ILE A 133 0.49 -8.96 -15.29
C ILE A 133 1.94 -9.25 -15.69
N ARG A 134 2.87 -8.31 -15.43
CA ARG A 134 4.31 -8.46 -15.69
C ARG A 134 4.87 -9.67 -14.95
N ALA A 135 4.63 -9.77 -13.64
CA ALA A 135 5.11 -10.88 -12.83
C ALA A 135 4.56 -12.24 -13.33
N THR A 136 3.32 -12.28 -13.80
CA THR A 136 2.71 -13.48 -14.37
C THR A 136 3.39 -13.91 -15.67
N ILE A 137 3.65 -12.96 -16.58
CA ILE A 137 4.34 -13.20 -17.85
C ILE A 137 5.78 -13.66 -17.60
N ASP A 138 6.51 -12.99 -16.71
CA ASP A 138 7.89 -13.33 -16.38
C ASP A 138 7.98 -14.77 -15.83
N ARG A 139 7.05 -15.15 -14.95
CA ARG A 139 6.97 -16.52 -14.44
C ARG A 139 6.65 -17.54 -15.53
N ALA A 140 5.77 -17.20 -16.48
CA ALA A 140 5.44 -18.09 -17.58
C ALA A 140 6.65 -18.31 -18.51
N ILE A 141 7.41 -17.26 -18.82
CA ILE A 141 8.66 -17.34 -19.61
C ILE A 141 9.69 -18.21 -18.89
N ALA A 142 9.92 -17.96 -17.60
CA ALA A 142 10.87 -18.73 -16.79
C ALA A 142 10.50 -20.22 -16.71
N THR A 143 9.21 -20.54 -16.59
CA THR A 143 8.72 -21.92 -16.56
C THR A 143 8.86 -22.60 -17.93
N SER A 144 8.60 -21.88 -19.01
CA SER A 144 8.77 -22.39 -20.38
C SER A 144 10.24 -22.71 -20.69
N ALA A 145 11.17 -21.85 -20.27
CA ALA A 145 12.60 -22.05 -20.47
C ALA A 145 13.19 -23.22 -19.64
N ALA A 146 12.46 -23.71 -18.63
CA ALA A 146 12.86 -24.82 -17.79
C ALA A 146 12.37 -26.20 -18.28
N ASN A 147 11.53 -26.23 -19.33
CA ASN A 147 11.02 -27.44 -19.98
C ASN A 147 11.68 -27.68 -21.35
#